data_AF-A0A0F9DGJ1-F1
#
_entry.id   AF-A0A0F9DGJ1-F1
#
_cell.length_a   1.000
_cell.length_b   1.000
_cell.length_c   1.000
_cell.angle_alpha   90.00
_cell.angle_beta   90.00
_cell.angle_gamma   90.00
#
_symmetry.space_group_name_H-M   'P 1'
#
loop_
_entity.id
_entity.type
_entity.pdbx_description
1 polymer ?
#
loop_
_entity_poly.entity_id
_entity_poly.type
_entity_poly.pdbx_seq_one_letter_code
_entity_poly.pdbx_strand_id
1 'polypeptide(L)'
;MATLTGQKQNASYKDLLQVSNSNSGIDATLRAVSDGEATASLLELSSAAVNISGAGTLQYAGTAITSTAAELNYLDGVNPGTA
;
A
#
# COMPACT_ATOMS: atom_id res chain seq x y z
N MET A 1 -2.12 18.43 -4.01
CA MET A 1 -3.31 17.57 -4.19
C MET A 1 -4.14 18.15 -5.31
N ALA A 2 -4.72 17.30 -6.17
CA ALA A 2 -5.68 17.76 -7.17
C ALA A 2 -6.88 18.42 -6.48
N THR A 3 -7.41 19.49 -7.07
CA THR A 3 -8.60 20.16 -6.54
C THR A 3 -9.83 19.37 -6.98
N LEU A 4 -10.43 18.64 -6.04
CA LEU A 4 -11.60 17.80 -6.28
C LEU A 4 -12.92 18.59 -6.32
N THR A 5 -12.92 19.81 -5.79
CA THR A 5 -14.10 20.68 -5.74
C THR A 5 -14.53 21.07 -7.15
N GLY A 6 -15.77 20.74 -7.53
CA GLY A 6 -16.36 21.11 -8.82
C GLY A 6 -15.99 20.20 -9.99
N GLN A 7 -15.20 19.14 -9.77
CA GLN A 7 -14.88 18.15 -10.81
C GLN A 7 -16.00 17.11 -10.92
N LYS A 8 -16.21 16.56 -12.14
CA LYS A 8 -17.09 15.39 -12.31
C LYS A 8 -16.47 14.20 -11.59
N GLN A 9 -17.30 13.34 -10.98
CA GLN A 9 -16.83 12.19 -10.18
C GLN A 9 -15.87 11.29 -10.99
N ASN A 10 -16.22 10.99 -12.25
CA ASN A 10 -15.36 10.20 -13.15
C ASN A 10 -14.04 10.86 -13.54
N ALA A 11 -13.97 12.19 -13.51
CA ALA A 11 -12.76 12.94 -13.81
C ALA A 11 -11.82 13.02 -12.59
N SER A 12 -12.33 12.68 -11.40
CA SER A 12 -11.59 12.75 -10.13
C SER A 12 -10.99 11.41 -9.71
N TYR A 13 -11.43 10.28 -10.28
CA TYR A 13 -11.03 8.96 -9.78
C TYR A 13 -9.52 8.72 -9.83
N LYS A 14 -8.84 9.14 -10.90
CA LYS A 14 -7.37 9.02 -11.01
C LYS A 14 -6.58 9.88 -10.02
N ASP A 15 -7.22 10.87 -9.41
CA ASP A 15 -6.60 11.69 -8.35
C ASP A 15 -6.80 11.10 -6.96
N LEU A 16 -7.67 10.10 -6.81
CA LEU A 16 -7.99 9.44 -5.55
C LEU A 16 -7.26 8.10 -5.46
N LEU A 17 -6.38 7.99 -4.47
CA LEU A 17 -5.91 6.70 -4.00
C LEU A 17 -6.93 6.15 -3.01
N GLN A 18 -7.51 4.99 -3.30
CA GLN A 18 -8.58 4.40 -2.50
C GLN A 18 -8.34 2.92 -2.17
N VAL A 19 -8.77 2.50 -0.98
CA VAL A 19 -8.94 1.08 -0.64
C VAL A 19 -10.39 0.71 -0.88
N SER A 20 -10.63 -0.08 -1.92
CA SER A 20 -11.98 -0.46 -2.35
C SER A 20 -12.60 -1.45 -1.36
N ASN A 21 -13.34 -0.91 -0.39
CA ASN A 21 -14.00 -1.69 0.65
C ASN A 21 -15.43 -1.20 0.92
N SER A 22 -16.21 -0.95 -0.14
CA SER A 22 -17.61 -0.49 -0.03
C SER A 22 -17.79 0.71 0.90
N ASN A 23 -16.83 1.64 0.89
CA ASN A 23 -16.79 2.81 1.77
C ASN A 23 -16.75 2.51 3.28
N SER A 24 -16.37 1.28 3.67
CA SER A 24 -16.18 0.88 5.07
C SER A 24 -14.81 1.28 5.64
N GLY A 25 -13.97 1.92 4.83
CA GLY A 25 -12.60 2.29 5.22
C GLY A 25 -11.67 1.08 5.32
N ILE A 26 -10.58 1.26 6.09
CA ILE A 26 -9.57 0.23 6.35
C ILE A 26 -10.08 -0.72 7.44
N ASP A 27 -10.10 -2.03 7.15
CA ASP A 27 -10.45 -3.09 8.09
C ASP A 27 -9.33 -4.15 8.19
N ALA A 28 -9.58 -5.27 8.88
CA ALA A 28 -8.57 -6.31 9.12
C ALA A 28 -8.09 -7.06 7.85
N THR A 29 -8.84 -7.02 6.76
CA THR A 29 -8.48 -7.69 5.52
C THR A 29 -7.54 -6.81 4.70
N LEU A 30 -6.39 -7.37 4.34
CA LEU A 30 -5.38 -6.71 3.52
C LEU A 30 -5.90 -6.51 2.09
N ARG A 31 -5.87 -5.27 1.60
CA ARG A 31 -6.35 -4.92 0.26
C ARG A 31 -5.42 -3.91 -0.40
N ALA A 32 -5.23 -4.06 -1.70
CA ALA A 32 -4.47 -3.10 -2.49
C ALA A 32 -5.13 -1.71 -2.47
N VAL A 33 -4.29 -0.68 -2.38
CA VAL A 33 -4.66 0.69 -2.74
C VAL A 33 -4.82 0.75 -4.26
N SER A 34 -5.83 1.43 -4.78
CA SER A 34 -6.09 1.58 -6.20
C SER A 34 -6.25 3.04 -6.60
N ASP A 35 -6.05 3.34 -7.88
CA ASP A 35 -6.15 4.69 -8.49
C ASP A 35 -7.59 5.12 -8.83
N GLY A 36 -8.59 4.52 -8.20
CA GLY A 36 -10.01 4.80 -8.48
C GLY A 36 -10.54 4.25 -9.80
N GLU A 37 -9.69 3.78 -10.71
CA GLU A 37 -10.04 3.25 -12.03
C GLU A 37 -9.72 1.75 -12.16
N ALA A 38 -9.75 1.05 -11.02
CA ALA A 38 -9.44 -0.37 -10.89
C ALA A 38 -7.97 -0.76 -11.18
N THR A 39 -7.03 0.19 -11.25
CA THR A 39 -5.60 -0.13 -11.26
C THR A 39 -5.12 -0.27 -9.81
N ALA A 40 -4.74 -1.49 -9.41
CA ALA A 40 -4.16 -1.73 -8.10
C ALA A 40 -2.69 -1.29 -8.04
N SER A 41 -2.31 -0.68 -6.93
CA SER A 41 -0.94 -0.41 -6.52
C SER A 41 -0.29 -1.67 -5.96
N LEU A 42 1.03 -1.65 -5.81
CA LEU A 42 1.79 -2.65 -5.05
C LEU A 42 1.52 -2.57 -3.54
N LEU A 43 1.06 -1.41 -3.05
CA LEU A 43 0.80 -1.18 -1.63
C LEU A 43 -0.55 -1.77 -1.22
N GLU A 44 -0.54 -2.64 -0.23
CA GLU A 44 -1.75 -3.17 0.41
C GLU A 44 -1.83 -2.72 1.87
N LEU A 45 -3.03 -2.39 2.32
CA LEU A 45 -3.30 -1.84 3.65
C LEU A 45 -4.42 -2.63 4.35
N SER A 46 -4.25 -2.79 5.65
CA SER A 46 -5.28 -3.22 6.59
C SER A 46 -5.09 -2.49 7.92
N SER A 47 -5.97 -2.75 8.88
CA SER A 47 -5.80 -2.26 10.26
C SER A 47 -4.70 -3.00 11.03
N ALA A 48 -4.15 -4.09 10.47
CA ALA A 48 -3.18 -4.95 11.12
C ALA A 48 -1.80 -4.94 10.44
N ALA A 49 -1.71 -4.62 9.15
CA ALA A 49 -0.48 -4.70 8.39
C ALA A 49 -0.45 -3.75 7.19
N VAL A 50 0.78 -3.46 6.75
CA VAL A 50 1.09 -2.90 5.44
C VAL A 50 1.90 -3.93 4.69
N ASN A 51 1.57 -4.15 3.42
CA ASN A 51 2.30 -5.09 2.57
C ASN A 51 2.66 -4.46 1.24
N ILE A 52 3.72 -5.00 0.63
CA ILE A 52 4.12 -4.70 -0.74
C ILE A 52 3.99 -6.01 -1.51
N SER A 53 2.90 -6.16 -2.26
CA SER A 53 2.58 -7.43 -2.93
C SER A 53 3.06 -7.47 -4.38
N GLY A 54 3.25 -8.70 -4.88
CA GLY A 54 3.65 -8.96 -6.26
C GLY A 54 5.16 -8.89 -6.53
N ALA A 55 5.54 -8.93 -7.81
CA ALA A 55 6.94 -8.90 -8.27
C ALA A 55 7.54 -7.47 -8.34
N GLY A 56 6.92 -6.51 -7.67
CA GLY A 56 7.37 -5.13 -7.63
C GLY A 56 8.55 -4.90 -6.67
N THR A 57 9.16 -3.73 -6.75
CA THR A 57 10.35 -3.38 -5.96
C THR A 57 9.97 -2.42 -4.84
N LEU A 58 10.25 -2.80 -3.58
CA LEU A 58 10.30 -1.84 -2.48
C LEU A 58 11.57 -0.99 -2.62
N GLN A 59 11.42 0.34 -2.60
CA GLN A 59 12.53 1.27 -2.70
C GLN A 59 12.60 2.18 -1.48
N TYR A 60 13.81 2.46 -1.01
CA TYR A 60 14.09 3.46 0.02
C TYR A 60 15.02 4.53 -0.55
N ALA A 61 14.58 5.79 -0.54
CA ALA A 61 15.30 6.92 -1.14
C ALA A 61 15.77 6.66 -2.60
N GLY A 62 14.96 5.95 -3.40
CA GLY A 62 15.28 5.59 -4.79
C GLY A 62 16.21 4.39 -4.96
N THR A 63 16.63 3.75 -3.86
CA THR A 63 17.43 2.52 -3.90
C THR A 63 16.50 1.32 -3.70
N ALA A 64 16.58 0.34 -4.61
CA ALA A 64 15.85 -0.91 -4.48
C ALA A 64 16.34 -1.71 -3.27
N ILE A 65 15.41 -2.11 -2.42
CA ILE A 65 15.66 -3.11 -1.38
C ILE A 65 15.60 -4.47 -2.05
N THR A 66 16.75 -5.12 -2.18
CA THR A 66 16.88 -6.44 -2.83
C THR A 66 16.85 -7.59 -1.84
N SER A 67 17.01 -7.30 -0.55
CA SER A 67 16.88 -8.30 0.52
C SER A 67 15.44 -8.78 0.63
N THR A 68 15.28 -10.08 0.85
CA THR A 68 14.02 -10.69 1.22
C THR A 68 13.58 -10.23 2.61
N ALA A 69 12.28 -10.37 2.93
CA ALA A 69 11.76 -10.03 4.25
C ALA A 69 12.49 -10.77 5.39
N ALA A 70 12.89 -12.03 5.17
CA ALA A 70 13.65 -12.79 6.15
C ALA A 70 15.03 -12.17 6.41
N GLU A 71 15.76 -11.80 5.36
CA GLU A 71 17.07 -11.15 5.47
C GLU A 71 16.96 -9.77 6.14
N LEU A 72 15.91 -8.99 5.84
CA LEU A 72 15.64 -7.71 6.51
C LEU A 72 15.35 -7.90 8.00
N ASN A 73 14.55 -8.90 8.38
CA ASN A 73 14.23 -9.17 9.78
C ASN A 73 15.46 -9.55 10.61
N TYR A 74 16.49 -10.14 10.00
CA TYR A 74 17.78 -10.38 10.68
C TYR A 74 18.61 -9.10 10.81
N LEU A 75 18.50 -8.16 9.86
CA LEU A 75 19.20 -6.87 9.88
C LEU A 75 18.53 -5.85 10.82
N ASP A 76 17.22 -5.98 11.05
CA ASP A 76 16.40 -5.15 11.96
C ASP A 76 16.61 -5.45 13.47
N GLY A 77 17.65 -6.21 13.82
CA GLY A 77 18.18 -6.30 15.19
C GLY A 77 17.26 -6.91 16.26
N VAL A 78 16.00 -7.23 15.96
CA VAL A 78 15.06 -7.86 16.89
C VAL A 78 14.60 -9.21 16.33
N ASN A 79 14.95 -10.28 17.04
CA ASN A 79 14.42 -11.60 16.75
C ASN A 79 12.91 -11.60 17.09
N PRO A 80 11.98 -11.86 16.14
CA PRO A 80 10.57 -12.01 16.47
C PRO A 80 10.40 -13.34 17.23
N GLY A 81 10.56 -13.29 18.55
CA GLY A 81 10.46 -14.48 19.40
C GLY A 81 11.36 -14.51 20.63
N THR A 82 11.95 -13.40 21.06
CA THR A 82 12.67 -13.40 22.35
C THR A 82 12.42 -12.09 23.09
N ALA A 83 11.60 -12.18 24.13
CA ALA A 83 11.61 -11.22 25.24
C ALA A 83 12.87 -11.41 26.08
#